data_AF-A0A4R0EKB8-F1
#
_entry.id   AF-A0A4R0EKB8-F1
#
_cell.length_a   1.000
_cell.length_b   1.000
_cell.length_c   1.000
_cell.angle_alpha   90.00
_cell.angle_beta   90.00
_cell.angle_gamma   90.00
#
_symmetry.space_group_name_H-M   'P 1'
#
loop_
_entity.id
_entity.type
_entity.pdbx_description
1 polymer ?
#
loop_
_entity_poly.entity_id
_entity_poly.type
_entity_poly.pdbx_seq_one_letter_code
_entity_poly.pdbx_strand_id
1 'polypeptide(L)'
;MLEFWYSDKCTRQIKLIVCIATCVMIYLCSTVQQLSPMFTGISIAIGMSIHGLRALSLKISADNPYKKGFVILILVMPLMALITLISALPTQHKIILAMQAIGFSAIGLFILSTFPKRRFDKNQER
;
A
#
# COMPACT_ATOMS: atom_id res chain seq x y z
N MET A 1 -4.99 -11.46 3.18
CA MET A 1 -4.68 -10.81 1.87
C MET A 1 -3.21 -10.40 1.75
N LEU A 2 -2.65 -9.63 2.70
CA LEU A 2 -1.22 -9.25 2.71
C LEU A 2 -0.26 -10.45 2.76
N GLU A 3 -0.63 -11.56 3.38
CA GLU A 3 0.21 -12.77 3.39
C GLU A 3 0.33 -13.40 2.01
N PHE A 4 -0.78 -13.49 1.26
CA PHE A 4 -0.78 -13.98 -0.12
C PHE A 4 0.09 -13.12 -1.05
N TRP A 5 0.00 -11.79 -0.92
CA TRP A 5 0.81 -10.86 -1.72
C TRP A 5 2.33 -11.03 -1.54
N TYR A 6 2.76 -11.52 -0.38
CA TYR A 6 4.17 -11.73 -0.07
C TYR A 6 4.55 -13.22 -0.06
N SER A 7 3.61 -14.11 -0.37
CA SER A 7 3.88 -15.53 -0.55
C SER A 7 4.57 -15.78 -1.89
N ASP A 8 5.37 -16.85 -1.97
CA ASP A 8 6.02 -17.31 -3.20
C ASP A 8 5.01 -17.65 -4.33
N LYS A 9 3.74 -17.86 -3.97
CA LYS A 9 2.65 -18.06 -4.94
C LYS A 9 2.33 -16.78 -5.74
N CYS A 10 2.65 -15.59 -5.22
CA CYS A 10 2.43 -14.33 -5.92
C CYS A 10 3.68 -13.94 -6.72
N THR A 11 3.73 -14.38 -7.97
CA THR A 11 4.85 -14.11 -8.88
C THR A 11 4.95 -12.61 -9.19
N ARG A 12 6.15 -12.16 -9.60
CA ARG A 12 6.37 -10.77 -10.02
C ARG A 12 5.43 -10.34 -11.14
N GLN A 13 5.08 -11.25 -12.04
CA GLN A 13 4.16 -10.98 -13.15
C GLN A 13 2.74 -10.65 -12.64
N ILE A 14 2.23 -11.41 -11.67
CA ILE A 14 0.92 -11.14 -11.07
C ILE A 14 0.90 -9.76 -10.41
N LYS A 15 1.96 -9.41 -9.66
CA LYS A 15 2.08 -8.08 -9.02
C LYS A 15 2.08 -6.94 -10.04
N LEU A 16 2.78 -7.13 -11.17
CA LEU A 16 2.82 -6.15 -12.26
C LEU A 16 1.46 -6.01 -12.95
N ILE A 17 0.77 -7.11 -13.27
CA ILE A 17 -0.56 -7.08 -13.88
C ILE A 17 -1.54 -6.32 -12.97
N VAL A 18 -1.55 -6.62 -11.67
CA VAL A 18 -2.41 -5.93 -10.70
C VAL A 18 -2.06 -4.43 -10.62
N CYS A 19 -0.77 -4.08 -10.63
CA CYS A 19 -0.32 -2.69 -10.64
C CYS A 19 -0.81 -1.94 -11.90
N ILE A 20 -0.64 -2.53 -13.09
CA ILE A 20 -1.11 -1.97 -14.36
C ILE A 20 -2.62 -1.79 -14.35
N ALA A 21 -3.37 -2.81 -13.93
CA ALA A 21 -4.83 -2.73 -13.83
C ALA A 21 -5.29 -1.61 -12.88
N THR A 22 -4.58 -1.43 -11.77
CA THR A 22 -4.84 -0.34 -10.82
C THR A 22 -4.58 1.02 -11.46
N CYS A 23 -3.48 1.19 -12.20
CA CYS A 23 -3.18 2.41 -12.94
C CYS A 23 -4.25 2.73 -13.99
N VAL A 24 -4.70 1.73 -14.75
CA VAL A 24 -5.78 1.91 -15.74
C VAL A 24 -7.07 2.35 -15.06
N MET A 25 -7.45 1.72 -13.95
CA MET A 25 -8.66 2.10 -13.20
C MET A 25 -8.59 3.54 -12.68
N ILE A 26 -7.44 3.95 -12.13
CA ILE A 26 -7.21 5.33 -11.68
C ILE A 26 -7.31 6.31 -12.86
N TYR A 27 -6.70 5.97 -14.00
CA TYR A 27 -6.75 6.79 -15.21
C TYR A 27 -8.20 6.99 -15.68
N LEU A 28 -8.99 5.91 -15.78
CA LEU A 28 -10.40 5.99 -16.16
C LEU A 28 -11.18 6.88 -15.20
N CYS A 29 -10.98 6.73 -13.89
CA CYS A 29 -11.60 7.61 -12.89
C CYS A 29 -11.16 9.08 -13.06
N SER A 30 -9.90 9.32 -13.45
CA SER A 30 -9.33 10.67 -13.59
C SER A 30 -9.91 11.47 -14.74
N THR A 31 -10.48 10.78 -15.74
CA THR A 31 -11.22 11.43 -16.84
C THR A 31 -12.52 12.08 -16.37
N VAL A 32 -13.10 11.61 -15.26
CA VAL A 32 -14.34 12.17 -14.71
C VAL A 32 -14.04 13.27 -13.69
N GLN A 33 -13.26 12.95 -12.66
CA GLN A 33 -12.77 13.91 -11.69
C GLN A 33 -11.41 13.47 -11.17
N GLN A 34 -10.46 14.39 -11.18
CA GLN A 34 -9.11 14.12 -10.69
C GLN A 34 -9.02 14.35 -9.18
N LEU A 35 -8.43 13.39 -8.48
CA LEU A 35 -8.07 13.55 -7.07
C LEU A 35 -7.03 14.68 -6.92
N SER A 36 -7.24 15.57 -5.96
CA SER A 36 -6.28 16.63 -5.65
C SER A 36 -4.87 16.05 -5.41
N PRO A 37 -3.80 16.74 -5.84
CA PRO A 37 -2.42 16.30 -5.59
C PRO A 37 -2.13 16.05 -4.11
N MET A 38 -2.73 16.83 -3.20
CA MET A 38 -2.57 16.66 -1.76
C MET A 38 -3.14 15.31 -1.30
N PHE A 39 -4.39 15.00 -1.67
CA PHE A 39 -5.02 13.72 -1.32
C PHE A 39 -4.34 12.53 -2.00
N THR A 40 -3.82 12.73 -3.21
CA THR A 40 -3.02 11.74 -3.93
C THR A 40 -1.75 11.41 -3.16
N GLY A 41 -1.00 12.42 -2.73
CA GLY A 41 0.21 12.25 -1.92
C GLY A 41 -0.06 11.53 -0.59
N ILE A 42 -1.13 11.91 0.12
CA ILE A 42 -1.54 11.25 1.37
C ILE A 42 -1.93 9.79 1.10
N SER A 43 -2.68 9.51 0.04
CA SER A 43 -3.07 8.14 -0.33
C SER A 43 -1.86 7.25 -0.58
N ILE A 44 -0.88 7.73 -1.34
CA ILE A 44 0.38 7.01 -1.60
C ILE A 44 1.14 6.77 -0.29
N ALA A 45 1.25 7.79 0.57
CA ALA A 45 1.94 7.69 1.86
C ALA A 45 1.29 6.64 2.78
N ILE A 46 -0.04 6.56 2.81
CA ILE A 46 -0.78 5.49 3.52
C ILE A 46 -0.36 4.13 2.98
N GLY A 47 -0.37 3.95 1.66
CA GLY A 47 0.09 2.72 0.99
C GLY A 47 1.51 2.31 1.35
N MET A 48 2.43 3.28 1.33
CA MET A 48 3.82 3.07 1.67
C MET A 48 4.02 2.70 3.15
N SER A 49 3.28 3.37 4.03
CA SER A 49 3.34 3.12 5.47
C SER A 49 3.01 1.66 5.80
N ILE A 50 2.06 1.03 5.10
CA ILE A 50 1.70 -0.38 5.30
C ILE A 50 2.91 -1.30 5.09
N HIS A 51 3.70 -1.04 4.05
CA HIS A 51 4.92 -1.80 3.80
C HIS A 51 5.98 -1.53 4.87
N GLY A 52 6.19 -0.27 5.26
CA GLY A 52 7.13 0.10 6.32
C GLY A 52 6.78 -0.51 7.69
N LEU A 53 5.51 -0.45 8.07
CA LEU A 53 4.97 -1.04 9.30
C LEU A 53 5.15 -2.57 9.31
N ARG A 54 4.94 -3.23 8.16
CA ARG A 54 5.24 -4.65 8.01
C ARG A 54 6.73 -4.96 8.12
N ALA A 55 7.60 -4.15 7.52
CA ALA A 55 9.04 -4.34 7.66
C ALA A 55 9.50 -4.19 9.12
N LEU A 56 8.89 -3.27 9.87
CA LEU A 56 9.13 -3.12 11.30
C LEU A 56 8.59 -4.31 12.11
N SER A 57 7.42 -4.84 11.75
CA SER A 57 6.82 -5.99 12.45
C SER A 57 7.64 -7.27 12.33
N LEU A 58 8.29 -7.47 11.18
CA LEU A 58 9.20 -8.59 10.96
C LEU A 58 10.48 -8.49 11.81
N LYS A 59 10.83 -7.30 12.32
CA LYS A 59 11.96 -7.12 13.24
C LYS A 59 11.60 -7.38 14.72
N ILE A 60 10.31 -7.47 15.05
CA ILE A 60 9.88 -7.72 16.42
C ILE A 60 10.04 -9.22 16.71
N SER A 61 10.73 -9.53 17.81
CA SER A 61 10.97 -10.91 18.24
C SER A 61 9.67 -11.68 18.47
N ALA A 62 9.68 -12.98 18.17
CA ALA A 62 8.48 -13.82 18.23
C ALA A 62 7.90 -13.95 19.64
N ASP A 63 8.76 -13.91 20.67
CA ASP A 63 8.39 -13.99 22.08
C ASP A 63 7.95 -12.65 22.68
N ASN A 64 7.87 -11.58 21.86
CA ASN A 64 7.42 -10.30 22.37
C ASN A 64 5.89 -10.33 22.62
N PRO A 65 5.42 -10.09 23.87
CA PRO A 65 4.00 -10.13 24.20
C PRO A 65 3.16 -9.12 23.40
N TYR A 66 3.78 -8.06 22.87
CA TYR A 66 3.11 -7.03 22.06
C TYR A 66 2.97 -7.38 20.58
N LYS A 67 3.54 -8.50 20.11
CA LYS A 67 3.55 -8.86 18.68
C LYS A 67 2.14 -8.96 18.08
N LYS A 68 1.20 -9.57 18.82
CA LYS A 68 -0.20 -9.72 18.36
C LYS A 68 -0.91 -8.36 18.26
N GLY A 69 -0.71 -7.48 19.23
CA GLY A 69 -1.24 -6.11 19.21
C GLY A 69 -0.66 -5.29 18.06
N PHE A 70 0.64 -5.46 17.79
CA PHE A 70 1.32 -4.77 16.70
C PHE A 70 0.78 -5.20 15.34
N VAL A 71 0.54 -6.49 15.12
CA VAL A 71 -0.09 -6.98 13.86
C VAL A 71 -1.47 -6.37 13.62
N ILE A 72 -2.29 -6.26 14.67
CA ILE A 72 -3.61 -5.62 14.58
C ILE A 72 -3.46 -4.12 14.27
N LEU A 73 -2.53 -3.43 14.95
CA LEU A 73 -2.27 -2.01 14.73
C LEU A 73 -1.87 -1.73 13.27
N ILE A 74 -1.03 -2.59 12.69
CA ILE A 74 -0.61 -2.50 11.28
C ILE A 74 -1.76 -2.63 10.31
N LEU A 75 -2.81 -3.39 10.66
CA LEU A 75 -3.98 -3.54 9.82
C LEU A 75 -4.96 -2.38 10.01
N VAL A 76 -5.23 -2.02 11.27
CA VAL A 76 -6.29 -1.06 11.64
C VAL A 76 -5.87 0.38 11.37
N MET A 77 -4.63 0.76 11.69
CA MET A 77 -4.14 2.13 11.51
C MET A 77 -4.26 2.64 10.05
N PRO A 78 -3.76 1.94 9.03
CA PRO A 78 -3.90 2.39 7.65
C PRO A 78 -5.34 2.35 7.15
N LEU A 79 -6.17 1.43 7.65
CA LEU A 79 -7.60 1.39 7.32
C LEU A 79 -8.32 2.64 7.85
N MET A 80 -8.07 3.00 9.11
CA MET A 80 -8.63 4.21 9.73
C MET A 80 -8.14 5.49 9.05
N ALA A 81 -6.87 5.53 8.65
CA ALA A 81 -6.32 6.65 7.88
C ALA A 81 -7.03 6.80 6.53
N LEU A 82 -7.29 5.69 5.82
CA LEU A 82 -7.98 5.70 4.54
C LEU A 82 -9.47 6.08 4.68
N ILE A 83 -10.17 5.59 5.71
CA ILE A 83 -11.56 5.98 6.00
C ILE A 83 -11.66 7.48 6.31
N THR A 84 -10.73 8.00 7.11
CA THR A 84 -10.66 9.43 7.42
C THR A 84 -10.42 10.25 6.15
N LEU A 85 -9.49 9.81 5.29
CA LEU A 85 -9.21 10.46 4.01
C LEU A 85 -10.44 10.49 3.11
N ILE A 86 -11.13 9.34 2.95
CA ILE A 86 -12.34 9.23 2.14
C ILE A 86 -13.47 10.11 2.71
N SER A 87 -13.57 10.19 4.03
CA SER A 87 -14.58 11.01 4.70
C SER A 87 -14.37 12.50 4.40
N ALA A 88 -13.12 12.94 4.33
CA ALA A 88 -12.71 14.31 3.99
C ALA A 88 -12.79 14.66 2.50
N LEU A 89 -13.12 13.71 1.62
CA LEU A 89 -13.27 13.98 0.19
C LEU A 89 -14.50 14.86 -0.09
N PRO A 90 -14.43 15.72 -1.13
CA PRO A 90 -15.58 16.45 -1.66
C PRO A 90 -16.78 15.53 -1.91
N THR A 91 -17.98 16.05 -1.69
CA THR A 91 -19.23 15.30 -1.92
C THR A 91 -19.49 15.04 -3.41
N GLN A 92 -19.02 15.92 -4.28
CA GLN A 92 -19.08 15.74 -5.73
C GLN A 92 -18.17 14.59 -6.17
N HIS A 93 -18.75 13.63 -6.91
CA HIS A 93 -18.09 12.43 -7.40
C HIS A 93 -17.29 11.66 -6.32
N LYS A 94 -17.76 11.69 -5.06
CA LYS A 94 -17.06 11.11 -3.91
C LYS A 94 -16.63 9.66 -4.11
N ILE A 95 -17.46 8.85 -4.78
CA ILE A 95 -17.16 7.44 -5.08
C ILE A 95 -15.96 7.33 -6.04
N ILE A 96 -15.88 8.19 -7.05
CA ILE A 96 -14.78 8.21 -8.03
C ILE A 96 -13.47 8.63 -7.35
N LEU A 97 -13.53 9.68 -6.52
CA LEU A 97 -12.39 10.13 -5.73
C LEU A 97 -11.94 9.07 -4.71
N ALA A 98 -12.88 8.35 -4.10
CA ALA A 98 -12.57 7.26 -3.17
C ALA A 98 -11.89 6.08 -3.88
N MET A 99 -12.36 5.71 -5.09
CA MET A 99 -11.70 4.69 -5.90
C MET A 99 -10.27 5.08 -6.25
N GLN A 100 -10.03 6.36 -6.61
CA GLN A 100 -8.68 6.87 -6.84
C GLN A 100 -7.82 6.83 -5.58
N ALA A 101 -8.34 7.26 -4.42
CA ALA A 101 -7.60 7.21 -3.16
C ALA A 101 -7.18 5.78 -2.80
N ILE A 102 -8.12 4.82 -2.90
CA ILE A 102 -7.83 3.38 -2.70
C ILE A 102 -6.77 2.91 -3.70
N GLY A 103 -6.90 3.27 -4.97
CA GLY A 103 -5.95 2.91 -6.02
C GLY A 103 -4.54 3.46 -5.76
N PHE A 104 -4.42 4.74 -5.38
CA PHE A 104 -3.13 5.35 -5.05
C PHE A 104 -2.49 4.75 -3.80
N SER A 105 -3.29 4.38 -2.79
CA SER A 105 -2.80 3.61 -1.65
C SER A 105 -2.33 2.21 -2.06
N ALA A 106 -3.01 1.54 -2.98
CA ALA A 106 -2.55 0.27 -3.52
C ALA A 106 -1.23 0.43 -4.30
N ILE A 107 -1.07 1.48 -5.11
CA ILE A 107 0.19 1.80 -5.80
C ILE A 107 1.34 2.02 -4.81
N GLY A 108 1.11 2.79 -3.74
CA GLY A 108 2.13 3.04 -2.70
C GLY A 108 2.63 1.74 -2.05
N LEU A 109 1.73 0.78 -1.83
CA LEU A 109 2.08 -0.56 -1.35
C LEU A 109 2.84 -1.38 -2.42
N PHE A 110 2.40 -1.32 -3.68
CA PHE A 110 2.97 -2.11 -4.78
C PHE A 110 4.38 -1.67 -5.13
N ILE A 111 4.65 -0.36 -5.15
CA ILE A 111 5.98 0.18 -5.42
C ILE A 111 7.00 -0.46 -4.48
N LEU A 112 6.79 -0.37 -3.16
CA LEU A 112 7.74 -0.91 -2.18
C LEU A 112 7.80 -2.44 -2.14
N SER A 113 6.68 -3.12 -2.43
CA SER A 113 6.61 -4.59 -2.35
C SER A 113 7.03 -5.34 -3.62
N THR A 114 7.16 -4.63 -4.76
CA THR A 114 7.57 -5.22 -6.05
C THR A 114 9.07 -5.10 -6.30
N PHE A 115 9.76 -4.17 -5.63
CA PHE A 115 11.23 -4.15 -5.67
C PHE A 115 11.76 -5.22 -4.71
N PRO A 116 12.29 -6.36 -5.21
CA PRO A 116 13.12 -7.19 -4.36
C PRO A 116 14.26 -6.31 -3.86
N LYS A 117 14.59 -6.41 -2.56
CA LYS A 117 15.78 -5.83 -1.94
C LYS A 117 16.96 -6.11 -2.87
N ARG A 118 17.28 -5.18 -3.77
CA ARG A 118 18.40 -5.33 -4.70
C ARG A 118 19.59 -5.45 -3.77
N ARG A 119 20.29 -6.59 -3.85
CA ARG A 119 21.54 -6.84 -3.13
C ARG A 119 22.40 -5.58 -3.16
N PHE A 120 22.42 -4.84 -2.05
CA PHE A 120 23.61 -4.16 -1.57
C PHE A 120 24.44 -5.12 -0.69
N ASP A 121 24.29 -6.43 -0.94
CA ASP A 121 24.98 -7.52 -0.27
C ASP A 121 25.77 -8.33 -1.30
N LYS A 122 26.57 -7.61 -2.08
CA LYS A 122 27.70 -8.16 -2.82
C LYS A 122 28.93 -7.40 -2.35
N ASN A 123 29.43 -7.74 -1.16
CA ASN A 123 30.82 -7.51 -0.72
C ASN A 123 31.08 -8.16 0.66
N GLN A 124 30.63 -9.40 0.87
CA GLN A 124 31.07 -10.19 2.04
C GLN A 124 31.40 -11.64 1.66
N GLU A 125 32.04 -11.80 0.50
CA GLU A 125 32.85 -12.98 0.19
C GLU A 125 34.13 -12.51 -0.51
N ARG A 126 35.09 -12.05 0.29
CA ARG A 126 36.52 -12.19 0.01
C ARG A 126 37.32 -12.08 1.30
#